data_AF-A0A2N1VWP7-F1
#
_entry.id   AF-A0A2N1VWP7-F1
#
_cell.length_a   1.000
_cell.length_b   1.000
_cell.length_c   1.000
_cell.angle_alpha   90.00
_cell.angle_beta   90.00
_cell.angle_gamma   90.00
#
_symmetry.space_group_name_H-M   'P 1'
#
loop_
_entity.id
_entity.type
_entity.pdbx_description
1 polymer ?
#
loop_
_entity_poly.entity_id
_entity_poly.type
_entity_poly.pdbx_seq_one_letter_code
_entity_poly.pdbx_strand_id
1 'polypeptide(L)' 'MRVLRLILLYMLFVLNADIIYSQETSATLSGFVYDKSTGETLIGANVFFKDLGTGTSTNVYG' A
#
# COMPACT_ATOMS: atom_id res chain seq x y z
N MET A 1 21.87 6.41 -41.01
CA MET A 1 20.46 6.29 -40.54
C MET A 1 20.22 5.11 -39.59
N ARG A 2 20.75 3.90 -39.85
CA ARG A 2 20.55 2.73 -38.96
C ARG A 2 21.03 2.94 -37.51
N VAL A 3 22.25 3.47 -37.32
CA VAL A 3 22.84 3.72 -35.99
C VAL A 3 22.07 4.81 -35.22
N LEU A 4 21.72 5.91 -35.88
CA LEU A 4 20.92 6.98 -35.28
C LEU A 4 19.56 6.47 -34.77
N ARG A 5 18.91 5.57 -35.53
CA ARG A 5 17.65 4.94 -35.13
C ARG A 5 17.82 4.06 -33.88
N LEU A 6 18.93 3.34 -33.76
CA LEU A 6 19.23 2.52 -32.58
C LEU A 6 19.48 3.38 -31.34
N ILE A 7 20.22 4.49 -31.50
CA ILE A 7 20.46 5.46 -30.42
C ILE A 7 19.13 6.07 -29.95
N LEU A 8 18.24 6.43 -30.88
CA LEU A 8 16.92 6.97 -30.56
C LEU A 8 16.05 5.96 -29.79
N LEU A 9 16.05 4.69 -30.21
CA LEU A 9 15.31 3.63 -29.50
C LEU A 9 15.87 3.38 -28.10
N TYR A 10 17.18 3.39 -27.93
CA TYR A 10 17.82 3.26 -26.64
C TYR A 10 17.46 4.44 -25.71
N MET A 11 17.49 5.66 -26.23
CA MET A 11 17.12 6.86 -25.47
C MET A 11 15.65 6.80 -25.03
N LEU A 12 14.75 6.35 -25.91
CA LEU A 12 13.34 6.16 -25.59
C LEU A 12 13.14 5.10 -24.50
N PHE A 13 13.93 4.02 -24.51
CA PHE A 13 13.85 2.97 -23.49
C PHE A 13 14.30 3.46 -22.11
N VAL A 14 15.41 4.21 -22.03
CA VAL A 14 15.92 4.74 -20.75
C VAL A 14 14.98 5.78 -20.15
N LEU A 15 14.34 6.63 -20.96
CA LEU A 15 13.41 7.66 -20.50
C LEU A 15 12.12 7.11 -19.85
N ASN A 16 11.80 5.83 -20.05
CA ASN A 16 10.59 5.21 -19.50
C ASN A 16 10.87 4.27 -18.31
N ALA A 17 12.13 4.10 -17.89
CA ALA A 17 12.49 3.16 -16.83
C ALA A 17 11.92 3.56 -15.46
N ASP A 18 11.84 4.86 -15.17
CA ASP A 18 11.42 5.39 -13.86
C ASP A 18 9.89 5.46 -13.68
N ILE A 19 9.09 5.14 -14.71
CA ILE A 19 7.62 5.21 -14.63
C ILE A 19 7.00 3.82 -14.33
N ILE A 20 7.81 2.76 -14.34
CA ILE A 20 7.36 1.38 -14.14
C ILE A 20 7.39 1.03 -12.63
N TYR A 21 6.72 1.82 -11.80
CA TYR A 21 6.46 1.43 -10.41
C TYR A 21 5.18 0.59 -10.36
N SER A 22 5.31 -0.73 -10.53
CA SER A 22 4.21 -1.70 -10.37
C SER A 22 4.07 -2.23 -8.93
N GLN A 23 4.91 -1.76 -8.00
CA GLN A 23 4.94 -2.23 -6.63
C GLN A 23 4.03 -1.32 -5.79
N GLU A 24 2.95 -1.90 -5.26
CA GLU A 24 2.12 -1.23 -4.28
C GLU A 24 2.99 -0.91 -3.04
N THR A 25 3.07 0.37 -2.67
CA THR A 25 3.89 0.82 -1.53
C THR A 25 3.16 0.69 -0.21
N SER A 26 1.85 0.44 -0.26
CA SER A 26 1.02 0.18 0.90
C SER A 26 0.78 -1.31 1.10
N ALA A 27 0.51 -1.71 2.35
CA ALA A 27 0.05 -3.04 2.67
C ALA A 27 -1.24 -2.92 3.48
N THR A 28 -2.22 -3.77 3.18
CA THR A 28 -3.48 -3.83 3.93
C THR A 28 -3.38 -4.85 5.05
N LEU A 29 -3.60 -4.40 6.28
CA LEU A 29 -3.79 -5.27 7.44
C LEU A 29 -5.28 -5.32 7.79
N SER A 30 -5.85 -6.53 7.75
CA SER A 30 -7.25 -6.78 8.11
C SER A 30 -7.33 -7.74 9.28
N GLY A 31 -8.28 -7.51 10.19
CA GLY A 31 -8.50 -8.33 11.37
C GLY A 31 -9.72 -7.87 12.15
N PHE A 32 -9.91 -8.45 13.33
CA PHE A 32 -11.02 -8.14 14.23
C PHE A 32 -10.50 -7.79 15.63
N VAL A 33 -11.23 -6.96 16.36
CA VAL A 33 -10.91 -6.62 17.76
C VAL A 33 -11.99 -7.16 18.68
N TYR A 34 -11.59 -7.88 19.72
CA TYR A 34 -12.49 -8.50 20.68
C TYR A 34 -12.21 -8.07 22.12
N ASP A 35 -13.25 -8.00 22.93
CA ASP A 35 -13.10 -7.96 24.38
C ASP A 35 -12.53 -9.29 24.89
N LYS A 36 -11.48 -9.24 25.71
CA LYS A 36 -10.81 -10.44 26.20
C LYS A 36 -11.66 -11.26 27.17
N SER A 37 -12.55 -10.61 27.93
CA SER A 37 -13.35 -11.23 28.97
C SER A 37 -14.65 -11.83 28.44
N THR A 38 -15.29 -11.18 27.47
CA THR A 38 -16.57 -11.64 26.91
C THR A 38 -16.43 -12.33 25.55
N GLY A 39 -15.37 -12.03 24.80
CA GLY A 39 -15.18 -12.51 23.43
C GLY A 39 -16.03 -11.76 22.38
N GLU A 40 -16.71 -10.68 22.77
CA GLU A 40 -17.55 -9.88 21.88
C GLU A 40 -16.70 -8.99 20.95
N THR A 41 -17.19 -8.73 19.74
CA THR A 41 -16.55 -7.79 18.81
C THR A 41 -16.71 -6.35 19.31
N LEU A 42 -15.64 -5.56 19.20
CA LEU A 42 -15.63 -4.17 19.61
C LEU A 42 -15.86 -3.26 18.41
N ILE A 43 -17.04 -2.66 18.31
CA ILE A 43 -17.39 -1.68 17.27
C ILE A 43 -16.86 -0.29 17.67
N GLY A 44 -16.20 0.41 16.75
CA GLY A 44 -15.65 1.75 16.99
C GLY A 44 -14.38 1.79 17.85
N ALA A 45 -13.71 0.67 18.04
CA ALA A 45 -12.42 0.61 18.72
C ALA A 45 -11.31 1.18 17.84
N ASN A 46 -10.49 2.07 18.39
CA ASN A 46 -9.38 2.71 17.67
C ASN A 46 -8.12 1.85 17.69
N VAL A 47 -7.55 1.59 16.51
CA VAL A 47 -6.26 0.93 16.32
C VAL A 47 -5.30 1.93 15.68
N PHE A 48 -4.19 2.23 16.36
CA PHE A 48 -3.24 3.26 15.93
C PHE A 48 -1.79 2.77 16.02
N PHE A 49 -1.06 2.91 14.91
CA PHE A 49 0.36 2.61 14.80
C PHE A 49 1.16 3.90 15.01
N LYS A 50 1.67 4.10 16.23
CA LYS A 50 2.35 5.33 16.64
C LYS A 50 3.52 5.71 15.74
N ASP A 51 4.38 4.74 15.41
CA ASP A 51 5.58 4.99 14.60
C ASP A 51 5.26 5.38 13.15
N LEU A 52 4.08 5.00 12.66
CA LEU A 52 3.59 5.32 11.32
C LEU A 52 2.65 6.54 11.31
N GLY A 53 2.22 7.03 12.48
CA GLY A 53 1.25 8.11 12.58
C GLY A 53 -0.11 7.81 11.95
N THR A 54 -0.46 6.53 11.76
CA THR A 54 -1.66 6.08 11.04
C THR A 54 -2.51 5.14 11.89
N GLY A 55 -3.81 5.14 11.65
CA GLY A 55 -4.75 4.28 12.35
C GLY A 55 -6.14 4.32 11.76
N THR A 56 -7.01 3.46 12.28
CA THR A 56 -8.41 3.37 11.89
C THR A 56 -9.26 2.92 13.07
N SER A 57 -10.57 2.94 12.92
CA SER A 57 -11.51 2.37 13.87
C SER A 57 -12.16 1.10 13.28
N THR A 58 -12.49 0.14 14.13
CA THR A 58 -13.28 -1.04 13.72
C THR A 58 -14.65 -0.64 13.19
N ASN A 59 -15.21 -1.45 12.30
CA ASN A 59 -16.50 -1.17 11.68
C ASN A 59 -17.65 -1.88 12.43
N VAL A 60 -18.86 -1.90 11.85
CA VAL A 60 -20.04 -2.53 12.47
C VAL A 60 -19.94 -4.07 12.59
N TYR A 61 -18.97 -4.68 11.94
CA TYR A 61 -18.67 -6.12 11.99
C TYR A 61 -17.53 -6.46 12.96
N GLY A 62 -16.92 -5.45 13.59
CA GLY A 62 -15.73 -5.59 14.45
C GLY A 62 -14.44 -5.31 13.70
#